data_AF-A0AA91KQM5-F1
#
_entry.id   AF-A0AA91KQM5-F1
#
_cell.length_a   1.000
_cell.length_b   1.000
_cell.length_c   1.000
_cell.angle_alpha   90.00
_cell.angle_beta   90.00
_cell.angle_gamma   90.00
#
_symmetry.space_group_name_H-M   'P 1'
#
loop_
_entity.id
_entity.type
_entity.pdbx_description
1 polymer ?
#
loop_
_entity_poly.entity_id
_entity_poly.type
_entity_poly.pdbx_seq_one_letter_code
_entity_poly.pdbx_strand_id
1 'polypeptide(L)'
;MLRRLVGALVAVVIVLWPFAVNAETEDFPGQWRQMVSNAGACETCWLAIKQHGPILKVSSNNGWFAFAHADLKTRSATATGIGRWSENASGHYGGKPFDVRFVIVDGQLYLDMVVLMDDGTKQAIRAIFDKDRPGKTARRVLAKS
;
A
#
# COMPACT_ATOMS: atom_id res chain seq x y z
N MET A 1 -28.91 55.14 3.04
CA MET A 1 -28.36 54.34 1.91
C MET A 1 -27.12 53.51 2.28
N LEU A 2 -26.36 53.87 3.31
CA LEU A 2 -25.12 53.18 3.72
C LEU A 2 -25.32 51.77 4.33
N ARG A 3 -26.51 51.46 4.85
CA ARG A 3 -26.82 50.18 5.54
C ARG A 3 -27.06 48.98 4.60
N ARG A 4 -27.33 49.23 3.30
CA ARG A 4 -27.60 48.17 2.30
C ARG A 4 -26.34 47.68 1.58
N LEU A 5 -25.25 48.46 1.61
CA LEU A 5 -23.97 48.08 0.99
C LEU A 5 -23.15 47.12 1.85
N VAL A 6 -23.33 47.15 3.18
CA VAL A 6 -22.60 46.26 4.11
C VAL A 6 -23.08 44.81 4.03
N GLY A 7 -24.37 44.58 3.73
CA GLY A 7 -24.94 43.23 3.61
C GLY A 7 -24.49 42.47 2.35
N ALA A 8 -24.20 43.19 1.26
CA ALA A 8 -23.74 42.57 0.01
C ALA A 8 -22.28 42.12 0.07
N LEU A 9 -21.46 42.73 0.92
CA LEU A 9 -20.03 42.44 1.02
C LEU A 9 -19.73 41.17 1.84
N VAL A 10 -20.64 40.78 2.74
CA VAL A 10 -20.50 39.56 3.56
C VAL A 10 -20.88 38.29 2.78
N ALA A 11 -21.72 38.40 1.74
CA ALA A 11 -22.17 37.25 0.97
C ALA A 11 -21.11 36.68 -0.01
N VAL A 12 -20.09 37.45 -0.39
CA VAL A 12 -19.10 37.04 -1.41
C VAL A 12 -17.88 36.32 -0.79
N VAL A 13 -17.60 36.51 0.50
CA VAL A 13 -16.37 35.98 1.13
C VAL A 13 -16.45 34.46 1.41
N ILE A 14 -17.64 33.86 1.47
CA ILE A 14 -17.81 32.45 1.83
C ILE A 14 -17.46 31.49 0.67
N VAL A 15 -17.36 31.96 -0.57
CA VAL A 15 -17.15 31.09 -1.75
C VAL A 15 -15.67 30.78 -2.02
N LEU A 16 -14.75 31.46 -1.32
CA LEU A 16 -13.30 31.25 -1.44
C LEU A 16 -12.72 30.51 -0.23
N TRP A 17 -13.45 29.57 0.35
CA TRP A 17 -12.76 28.57 1.17
C TRP A 17 -11.95 27.68 0.25
N PRO A 18 -10.60 27.66 0.37
CA PRO A 18 -9.83 26.62 -0.27
C PRO A 18 -10.31 25.33 0.38
N PHE A 19 -11.11 24.54 -0.33
CA PHE A 19 -11.15 23.12 -0.07
C PHE A 19 -9.71 22.67 -0.18
N ALA A 20 -9.07 22.40 0.96
CA ALA A 20 -7.83 21.68 1.00
C ALA A 20 -8.14 20.30 0.41
N VAL A 21 -8.06 20.21 -0.91
CA VAL A 21 -7.97 18.95 -1.63
C VAL A 21 -6.62 18.40 -1.19
N ASN A 22 -6.62 17.67 -0.08
CA ASN A 22 -5.52 16.77 0.21
C ASN A 22 -5.56 15.73 -0.91
N ALA A 23 -4.74 15.94 -1.94
CA ALA A 23 -4.31 14.83 -2.76
C ALA A 23 -3.54 13.94 -1.81
N GLU A 24 -4.23 12.96 -1.20
CA GLU A 24 -3.60 11.91 -0.43
C GLU A 24 -2.59 11.26 -1.37
N THR A 25 -1.32 11.60 -1.19
CA THR A 25 -0.26 10.96 -1.95
C THR A 25 -0.22 9.54 -1.42
N GLU A 26 -0.49 8.57 -2.29
CA GLU A 26 -0.59 7.18 -1.87
C GLU A 26 0.80 6.67 -1.49
N ASP A 27 1.06 6.64 -0.19
CA ASP A 27 2.36 6.25 0.34
C ASP A 27 2.41 4.77 0.71
N PHE A 28 3.61 4.19 0.66
CA PHE A 28 3.88 2.81 1.07
C PHE A 28 3.47 2.45 2.51
N PRO A 29 3.69 3.28 3.55
CA PRO A 29 3.46 2.88 4.93
C PRO A 29 2.01 2.46 5.20
N GLY A 30 1.87 1.43 6.04
CA GLY A 30 0.57 0.92 6.47
C GLY A 30 0.44 -0.58 6.31
N GLN A 31 -0.79 -1.06 6.50
CA GLN A 31 -1.15 -2.47 6.32
C GLN A 31 -1.89 -2.63 4.99
N TRP A 32 -1.52 -3.66 4.26
CA TRP A 32 -2.03 -3.97 2.93
C TRP A 32 -2.54 -5.41 2.91
N ARG A 33 -3.77 -5.64 2.47
CA ARG A 33 -4.39 -6.96 2.41
C ARG A 33 -4.35 -7.51 1.00
N GLN A 34 -3.98 -8.78 0.86
CA GLN A 34 -3.85 -9.43 -0.45
C GLN A 34 -5.23 -9.54 -1.12
N MET A 35 -5.32 -9.05 -2.35
CA MET A 35 -6.50 -9.19 -3.22
C MET A 35 -6.38 -10.45 -4.07
N VAL A 36 -5.25 -10.59 -4.76
CA VAL A 36 -4.95 -11.72 -5.64
C VAL A 36 -3.46 -12.06 -5.60
N SER A 37 -3.12 -13.33 -5.83
CA SER A 37 -1.75 -13.81 -5.99
C SER A 37 -1.71 -15.03 -6.90
N ASN A 38 -0.65 -15.19 -7.67
CA ASN A 38 -0.39 -16.42 -8.43
C ASN A 38 0.23 -17.55 -7.58
N ALA A 39 0.62 -17.28 -6.34
CA ALA A 39 1.17 -18.26 -5.39
C ALA A 39 0.08 -18.94 -4.53
N GLY A 40 -1.20 -18.72 -4.85
CA GLY A 40 -2.34 -19.30 -4.15
C GLY A 40 -3.32 -18.27 -3.58
N ALA A 41 -4.55 -18.71 -3.37
CA ALA A 41 -5.58 -17.89 -2.74
C ALA A 41 -5.35 -17.80 -1.22
N CYS A 42 -5.49 -16.60 -0.65
CA CYS A 42 -5.37 -16.38 0.78
C CYS A 42 -6.18 -15.15 1.20
N GLU A 43 -7.34 -15.37 1.83
CA GLU A 43 -8.24 -14.28 2.20
C GLU A 43 -7.73 -13.47 3.40
N THR A 44 -6.89 -14.08 4.22
CA THR A 44 -6.34 -13.50 5.45
C THR A 44 -4.92 -12.98 5.27
N CYS A 45 -4.33 -13.10 4.07
CA CYS A 45 -2.96 -12.65 3.83
C CYS A 45 -2.88 -11.13 3.81
N TRP A 46 -1.90 -10.59 4.54
CA TRP A 46 -1.60 -9.18 4.60
C TRP A 46 -0.11 -8.96 4.80
N LEU A 47 0.37 -7.79 4.39
CA LEU A 47 1.70 -7.29 4.69
C LEU A 47 1.61 -5.93 5.38
N ALA A 48 2.60 -5.62 6.21
CA ALA A 48 2.79 -4.32 6.82
C ALA A 48 4.09 -3.72 6.31
N ILE A 49 4.04 -2.44 5.95
CA ILE A 49 5.19 -1.66 5.51
C ILE A 49 5.45 -0.57 6.55
N LYS A 50 6.68 -0.56 7.07
CA LYS A 50 7.22 0.52 7.91
C LYS A 50 8.33 1.22 7.15
N GLN A 51 8.36 2.54 7.18
CA GLN A 51 9.36 3.33 6.47
C GLN A 51 10.35 3.98 7.45
N HIS A 52 11.64 3.88 7.14
CA HIS A 52 12.76 4.48 7.84
C HIS A 52 13.65 5.19 6.81
N GLY A 53 13.36 6.47 6.56
CA GLY A 53 13.98 7.21 5.45
C GLY A 53 13.60 6.58 4.10
N PRO A 54 14.57 6.25 3.22
CA PRO A 54 14.29 5.58 1.96
C PRO A 54 14.11 4.06 2.11
N ILE A 55 14.30 3.50 3.31
CA ILE A 55 14.20 2.05 3.53
C ILE A 55 12.80 1.67 3.99
N LEU A 56 12.18 0.73 3.29
CA LEU A 56 10.94 0.06 3.65
C LEU A 56 11.28 -1.27 4.31
N LYS A 57 10.80 -1.48 5.54
CA LYS A 57 10.74 -2.79 6.18
C LYS A 57 9.36 -3.38 5.93
N VAL A 58 9.31 -4.50 5.23
CA VAL A 58 8.08 -5.21 4.87
C VAL A 58 8.00 -6.51 5.66
N SER A 59 6.84 -6.80 6.25
CA SER A 59 6.59 -8.03 6.99
C SER A 59 5.22 -8.58 6.63
N SER A 60 5.16 -9.84 6.22
CA SER A 60 3.92 -10.52 5.84
C SER A 60 3.49 -11.52 6.92
N ASN A 61 2.18 -11.70 7.07
CA ASN A 61 1.64 -12.68 8.02
C ASN A 61 1.74 -14.14 7.55
N ASN A 62 2.11 -14.37 6.29
CA ASN A 62 2.40 -15.70 5.75
C ASN A 62 3.90 -16.06 5.81
N GLY A 63 4.69 -15.32 6.58
CA GLY A 63 5.99 -15.77 7.02
C GLY A 63 7.18 -15.30 6.20
N TRP A 64 7.02 -14.39 5.23
CA TRP A 64 8.16 -13.72 4.59
C TRP A 64 8.35 -12.28 5.08
N PHE A 65 9.57 -11.78 4.96
CA PHE A 65 9.95 -10.39 5.22
C PHE A 65 10.89 -9.88 4.14
N ALA A 66 10.93 -8.57 3.95
CA ALA A 66 11.83 -7.93 2.99
C ALA A 66 12.27 -6.54 3.44
N PHE A 67 13.39 -6.09 2.89
CA PHE A 67 13.83 -4.70 2.95
C PHE A 67 13.93 -4.16 1.54
N ALA A 68 13.33 -3.01 1.27
CA ALA A 68 13.34 -2.38 -0.03
C ALA A 68 13.73 -0.90 0.06
N HIS A 69 14.39 -0.39 -0.96
CA HIS A 69 14.70 1.03 -1.10
C HIS A 69 13.61 1.68 -1.96
N ALA A 70 12.90 2.66 -1.41
CA ALA A 70 11.95 3.48 -2.14
C ALA A 70 12.70 4.48 -3.01
N ASP A 71 12.31 4.60 -4.28
CA ASP A 71 12.79 5.67 -5.13
C ASP A 71 12.05 6.96 -4.78
N LEU A 72 12.67 7.78 -3.93
CA LEU A 72 12.11 9.07 -3.50
C LEU A 72 12.32 10.20 -4.53
N LYS A 73 13.07 9.96 -5.61
CA LYS A 73 13.41 11.01 -6.58
C LYS A 73 12.37 11.11 -7.68
N THR A 74 11.83 9.97 -8.08
CA THR A 74 10.70 9.93 -8.98
C THR A 74 9.45 10.08 -8.13
N ARG A 75 8.43 10.82 -8.60
CA ARG A 75 7.07 10.71 -8.03
C ARG A 75 6.47 9.29 -8.25
N SER A 76 7.29 8.30 -8.60
CA SER A 76 6.89 6.92 -8.75
C SER A 76 6.93 6.29 -7.36
N ALA A 77 5.80 5.75 -6.93
CA ALA A 77 5.73 4.97 -5.71
C ALA A 77 6.31 3.57 -5.97
N THR A 78 7.61 3.51 -6.29
CA THR A 78 8.35 2.28 -6.60
C THR A 78 9.38 2.00 -5.52
N ALA A 79 9.54 0.73 -5.14
CA ALA A 79 10.61 0.28 -4.26
C ALA A 79 11.17 -1.07 -4.71
N THR A 80 12.48 -1.28 -4.56
CA THR A 80 13.14 -2.55 -4.91
C THR A 80 14.03 -3.02 -3.79
N GLY A 81 14.16 -4.33 -3.61
CA GLY A 81 14.98 -4.89 -2.54
C GLY A 81 15.04 -6.39 -2.53
N ILE A 82 15.37 -6.93 -1.35
CA ILE A 82 15.56 -8.35 -1.11
C ILE A 82 14.80 -8.78 0.14
N GLY A 83 14.45 -10.05 0.18
CA GLY A 83 13.79 -10.65 1.32
C GLY A 83 14.05 -12.15 1.44
N ARG A 84 13.40 -12.74 2.43
CA ARG A 84 13.49 -14.18 2.70
C ARG A 84 12.17 -14.67 3.27
N TRP A 85 11.81 -15.89 2.92
CA TRP A 85 10.80 -16.64 3.64
C TRP A 85 11.38 -17.16 4.95
N SER A 86 10.59 -17.17 6.01
CA SER A 86 10.94 -17.83 7.27
C SER A 86 11.23 -19.31 7.02
N GLU A 87 12.17 -19.89 7.77
CA GLU A 87 12.45 -21.33 7.73
C GLU A 87 11.21 -22.16 8.09
N ASN A 88 10.33 -21.60 8.93
CA ASN A 88 9.10 -22.26 9.37
C ASN A 88 7.88 -21.95 8.46
N ALA A 89 8.06 -21.22 7.36
CA ALA A 89 6.97 -20.96 6.44
C ALA A 89 6.54 -22.27 5.77
N SER A 90 5.24 -22.55 5.76
CA SER A 90 4.70 -23.73 5.12
C SER A 90 4.86 -23.68 3.60
N GLY A 91 5.06 -24.84 2.98
CA GLY A 91 5.18 -24.98 1.52
C GLY A 91 6.63 -24.93 1.02
N HIS A 92 6.78 -24.82 -0.30
CA HIS A 92 8.07 -24.99 -0.99
C HIS A 92 8.99 -23.77 -0.95
N TYR A 93 8.63 -22.71 -0.22
CA TYR A 93 9.42 -21.47 -0.17
C TYR A 93 10.20 -21.29 1.14
N GLY A 94 10.02 -22.17 2.14
CA GLY A 94 10.70 -22.06 3.44
C GLY A 94 12.21 -21.81 3.30
N GLY A 95 12.70 -20.77 3.97
CA GLY A 95 14.12 -20.38 3.93
C GLY A 95 14.61 -19.78 2.62
N LYS A 96 13.79 -19.64 1.57
CA LYS A 96 14.27 -19.18 0.27
C LYS A 96 14.45 -17.65 0.23
N PRO A 97 15.59 -17.17 -0.29
CA PRO A 97 15.78 -15.75 -0.56
C PRO A 97 15.02 -15.34 -1.83
N PHE A 98 14.69 -14.06 -1.94
CA PHE A 98 14.08 -13.50 -3.13
C PHE A 98 14.45 -12.04 -3.36
N ASP A 99 14.42 -11.63 -4.62
CA ASP A 99 14.34 -10.22 -5.01
C ASP A 99 12.88 -9.77 -5.01
N VAL A 100 12.62 -8.50 -4.69
CA VAL A 100 11.27 -7.94 -4.67
C VAL A 100 11.22 -6.54 -5.27
N ARG A 101 10.12 -6.25 -5.97
CA ARG A 101 9.71 -4.93 -6.42
C ARG A 101 8.29 -4.64 -5.96
N PHE A 102 8.09 -3.44 -5.46
CA PHE A 102 6.81 -2.88 -5.09
C PHE A 102 6.50 -1.67 -5.97
N VAL A 103 5.27 -1.54 -6.43
CA VAL A 103 4.78 -0.35 -7.15
C VAL A 103 3.39 -0.02 -6.64
N ILE A 104 3.09 1.25 -6.34
CA ILE A 104 1.70 1.70 -6.11
C ILE A 104 1.15 2.27 -7.42
N VAL A 105 0.00 1.75 -7.85
CA VAL A 105 -0.75 2.21 -9.01
C VAL A 105 -2.22 2.24 -8.62
N ASP A 106 -2.87 3.40 -8.77
CA ASP A 106 -4.31 3.61 -8.49
C ASP A 106 -4.75 3.06 -7.11
N GLY A 107 -4.00 3.33 -6.05
CA GLY A 107 -4.31 2.93 -4.68
C GLY A 107 -3.93 1.51 -4.31
N GLN A 108 -3.41 0.74 -5.26
CA GLN A 108 -3.08 -0.66 -5.07
C GLN A 108 -1.59 -0.88 -5.06
N LEU A 109 -1.14 -1.74 -4.16
CA LEU A 109 0.25 -2.16 -4.08
C LEU A 109 0.45 -3.42 -4.92
N TYR A 110 1.19 -3.28 -6.01
CA TYR A 110 1.66 -4.38 -6.83
C TYR A 110 2.98 -4.90 -6.29
N LEU A 111 3.08 -6.22 -6.17
CA LEU A 111 4.28 -6.95 -5.77
C LEU A 111 4.71 -7.85 -6.92
N ASP A 112 5.99 -7.75 -7.30
CA ASP A 112 6.71 -8.76 -8.07
C ASP A 112 7.84 -9.31 -7.19
N MET A 113 7.88 -10.61 -7.00
CA MET A 113 8.90 -11.32 -6.25
C MET A 113 9.53 -12.40 -7.12
N VAL A 114 10.85 -12.55 -7.05
CA VAL A 114 11.59 -13.60 -7.75
C VAL A 114 12.35 -14.44 -6.73
N VAL A 115 11.85 -15.64 -6.48
CA VAL A 115 12.41 -16.58 -5.51
C VAL A 115 13.49 -17.44 -6.18
N LEU A 116 14.64 -17.56 -5.53
CA LEU A 116 15.70 -18.49 -5.94
C LEU A 116 15.45 -19.85 -5.27
N MET A 117 15.24 -20.87 -6.09
CA MET A 117 15.02 -22.25 -5.65
C MET A 117 16.35 -22.99 -5.45
N ASP A 118 16.30 -24.14 -4.76
CA ASP A 118 17.53 -24.89 -4.41
C ASP A 118 18.20 -25.50 -5.64
N ASP A 119 17.41 -25.80 -6.68
CA ASP A 119 17.89 -26.26 -7.99
C ASP A 119 18.44 -25.11 -8.87
N GLY A 120 18.51 -23.89 -8.33
CA GLY A 120 18.95 -22.69 -9.03
C GLY A 120 17.91 -22.07 -9.96
N THR A 121 16.72 -22.68 -10.08
CA THR A 121 15.63 -22.10 -10.88
C THR A 121 15.04 -20.87 -10.18
N LYS A 122 14.36 -20.03 -10.96
CA LYS A 122 13.69 -18.82 -10.47
C LYS A 122 12.18 -18.98 -10.59
N GLN A 123 11.47 -18.69 -9.51
CA GLN A 123 10.00 -18.66 -9.50
C GLN A 123 9.48 -17.25 -9.27
N ALA A 124 8.57 -16.80 -10.13
CA ALA A 124 7.98 -15.47 -10.05
C ALA A 124 6.64 -15.51 -9.30
N ILE A 125 6.56 -14.72 -8.22
CA ILE A 125 5.33 -14.49 -7.47
C ILE A 125 4.84 -13.08 -7.74
N ARG A 126 3.58 -12.94 -8.13
CA ARG A 126 2.90 -11.66 -8.35
C ARG A 126 1.68 -11.58 -7.48
N ALA A 127 1.52 -10.45 -6.81
CA ALA A 127 0.36 -10.21 -5.96
C ALA A 127 -0.05 -8.74 -6.00
N ILE A 128 -1.35 -8.50 -5.77
CA ILE A 128 -1.93 -7.17 -5.65
C ILE A 128 -2.52 -7.06 -4.24
N PHE A 129 -2.25 -5.94 -3.58
CA PHE A 129 -2.76 -5.65 -2.25
C PHE A 129 -3.48 -4.31 -2.21
N ASP A 130 -4.36 -4.18 -1.24
CA ASP A 130 -5.21 -3.00 -1.03
C ASP A 130 -5.22 -2.61 0.46
N LYS A 131 -5.23 -1.31 0.77
CA LYS A 131 -5.33 -0.80 2.15
C LYS A 131 -6.74 -0.98 2.74
N ASP A 132 -7.78 -0.99 1.91
CA ASP A 132 -9.16 -0.71 2.27
C ASP A 132 -10.09 -1.93 2.32
N ARG A 133 -9.59 -3.17 2.39
CA ARG A 133 -10.50 -4.31 2.59
C ARG A 133 -11.28 -4.16 3.91
N PRO A 134 -12.60 -3.95 3.86
CA PRO A 134 -13.35 -3.34 4.95
C PRO A 134 -13.71 -4.35 6.02
N GLY A 135 -13.36 -4.05 7.27
CA GLY A 135 -14.09 -4.51 8.44
C GLY A 135 -14.96 -3.42 9.08
N LYS A 136 -14.83 -2.14 8.66
CA LYS A 136 -15.43 -1.00 9.40
C LYS A 136 -16.06 0.10 8.54
N THR A 137 -15.67 0.28 7.29
CA THR A 137 -16.16 1.40 6.46
C THR A 137 -17.55 1.14 5.88
N ALA A 138 -17.85 -0.08 5.41
CA ALA A 138 -19.16 -0.42 4.85
C ALA A 138 -20.31 -0.37 5.88
N ARG A 139 -20.03 -0.69 7.15
CA ARG A 139 -21.06 -0.71 8.22
C ARG A 139 -21.43 0.69 8.74
N ARG A 140 -20.54 1.68 8.58
CA ARG A 140 -20.79 3.06 9.02
C ARG A 140 -21.53 3.92 7.99
N VAL A 141 -21.40 3.61 6.70
CA VAL A 141 -22.08 4.35 5.64
C VAL A 141 -23.55 3.92 5.52
N LEU A 142 -23.87 2.64 5.77
CA LEU A 142 -25.25 2.12 5.79
C LEU A 142 -26.01 2.34 7.12
N ALA A 143 -25.33 2.79 8.18
CA ALA A 143 -25.97 3.15 9.44
C ALA A 143 -26.40 4.64 9.48
N LYS A 144 -26.27 5.35 8.35
CA LYS A 144 -26.63 6.77 8.20
C LYS A 144 -27.63 7.05 7.06
N SER A 145 -28.25 6.00 6.50
CA SER A 145 -29.37 6.12 5.55
C SER A 145 -30.69 5.81 6.23
#